data_AF-A0A1G9X7S3-F1
#
_entry.id   AF-A0A1G9X7S3-F1
#
_cell.length_a   1.000
_cell.length_b   1.000
_cell.length_c   1.000
_cell.angle_alpha   90.00
_cell.angle_beta   90.00
_cell.angle_gamma   90.00
#
_symmetry.space_group_name_H-M   'P 1'
#
loop_
_entity.id
_entity.type
_entity.pdbx_description
1 polymer ?
#
loop_
_entity_poly.entity_id
_entity_poly.type
_entity_poly.pdbx_seq_one_letter_code
_entity_poly.pdbx_strand_id
1 'polypeptide(L)'
;MFEWMRNHRKLSIGVITLFLLFFIIIMPFVLNWIYYLRAPSDFYDVGYKISSILGYYGAVLTFIGTVSLGIITVYQNYVSHQKTNEINKLTLELQKKSMAMAEQRYEKEKLNEVKKNTPKFEIKNKSSNGHYMNLQAELKNVSNIIVSGIKSVSLDVYDNTSAIVTTSHEVRSKESSLSPGDKAIIEFHNDELRSKKVESGRKINESLLDLTIIWSFQCEDQFGNTLYFKAEFHIEDSKKFVDGPWEVQKVG
;
A
#
# COMPACT_ATOMS: atom_id res chain seq x y z
N MET A 1 49.89 32.87 -11.44
CA MET A 1 49.54 33.56 -10.17
C MET A 1 48.07 33.34 -9.79
N PHE A 2 47.11 33.64 -10.67
CA PHE A 2 45.67 33.40 -10.40
C PHE A 2 45.28 31.93 -10.17
N GLU A 3 45.89 30.97 -10.88
CA GLU A 3 45.60 29.55 -10.67
C GLU A 3 46.14 29.01 -9.33
N TRP A 4 47.27 29.54 -8.85
CA TRP A 4 47.83 29.19 -7.55
C TRP A 4 46.95 29.71 -6.40
N MET A 5 46.40 30.93 -6.53
CA MET A 5 45.44 31.51 -5.58
C MET A 5 44.12 30.71 -5.52
N ARG A 6 43.68 30.11 -6.63
CA ARG A 6 42.49 29.25 -6.66
C ARG A 6 42.70 27.95 -5.90
N ASN A 7 43.88 27.34 -6.00
CA ASN A 7 44.22 26.08 -5.34
C ASN A 7 44.45 26.25 -3.82
N HIS A 8 45.00 27.40 -3.39
CA HIS A 8 45.26 27.74 -1.98
C HIS A 8 44.32 28.82 -1.45
N ARG A 9 43.05 28.80 -1.86
CA ARG A 9 42.06 29.87 -1.57
C ARG A 9 42.02 30.29 -0.10
N LYS A 10 42.06 29.33 0.83
CA LYS A 10 42.02 29.61 2.28
C LYS A 10 43.29 30.32 2.77
N LEU A 11 44.45 29.95 2.23
CA LEU A 11 45.75 30.50 2.62
C LEU A 11 45.94 31.90 2.03
N SER A 12 45.57 32.11 0.76
CA SER A 12 45.59 33.43 0.13
C SER A 12 44.64 34.43 0.80
N ILE A 13 43.42 34.00 1.16
CA ILE A 13 42.48 34.85 1.92
C ILE A 13 43.05 35.19 3.31
N GLY A 14 43.71 34.24 3.97
CA GLY A 14 44.36 34.46 5.27
C GLY A 14 45.44 35.53 5.21
N VAL A 15 46.33 35.45 4.22
CA VAL A 15 47.45 36.41 4.04
C VAL A 15 46.93 37.82 3.69
N ILE A 16 45.93 37.92 2.81
CA ILE A 16 45.32 39.21 2.43
C ILE A 16 44.63 39.86 3.64
N THR A 17 43.89 39.08 4.43
CA THR A 17 43.22 39.57 5.65
C THR A 17 44.22 40.06 6.69
N LEU A 18 45.31 39.32 6.90
CA LEU A 18 46.38 39.70 7.84
C LEU A 18 47.06 41.01 7.41
N PHE A 19 47.35 41.16 6.12
CA PHE A 19 47.93 42.39 5.57
C PHE A 19 47.01 43.59 5.70
N LEU A 20 45.71 43.42 5.45
CA LEU A 20 44.70 44.45 5.66
C LEU A 20 44.63 44.87 7.13
N LEU A 21 44.58 43.92 8.07
CA LEU A 21 44.58 44.21 9.51
C LEU A 21 45.83 44.99 9.93
N PHE A 22 47.00 44.59 9.43
CA PHE A 22 48.25 45.29 9.67
C PHE A 22 48.19 46.74 9.19
N PHE A 23 47.67 46.98 7.98
CA PHE A 23 47.53 48.33 7.43
C PHE A 23 46.55 49.18 8.24
N ILE A 24 45.41 48.62 8.65
CA ILE A 24 44.39 49.31 9.45
C ILE A 24 44.96 49.76 10.81
N ILE A 25 45.82 48.94 11.41
CA ILE A 25 46.42 49.23 12.72
C ILE A 25 47.55 50.25 12.57
N ILE A 26 48.42 50.13 11.55
CA ILE A 26 49.65 50.92 11.45
C ILE A 26 49.43 52.29 10.80
N MET A 27 48.50 52.40 9.87
CA MET A 27 48.26 53.65 9.12
C MET A 27 47.89 54.84 10.05
N PRO A 28 47.07 54.67 11.10
CA PRO A 28 46.83 55.72 12.10
C PRO A 28 48.10 56.16 12.86
N PHE A 29 49.01 55.24 13.18
CA PHE A 29 50.29 55.59 13.83
C PHE A 29 51.21 56.36 12.87
N VAL A 30 51.26 55.96 11.60
CA VAL A 30 52.04 56.67 10.57
C VAL A 30 51.49 58.08 10.35
N LEU A 31 50.17 58.25 10.28
CA LEU A 31 49.53 59.58 10.20
C LEU A 31 49.89 60.44 11.42
N ASN A 32 49.83 59.87 12.63
CA ASN A 32 50.19 60.60 13.84
C ASN A 32 51.67 61.01 13.89
N TRP A 33 52.57 60.14 13.41
CA TRP A 33 53.99 60.43 13.31
C TRP A 33 54.31 61.54 12.30
N ILE A 34 53.67 61.51 11.12
CA ILE A 34 53.85 62.53 10.08
C ILE A 34 53.44 63.92 10.59
N TYR A 35 52.38 64.00 11.39
CA TYR A 35 51.92 65.26 11.98
C TYR A 35 52.84 65.79 13.10
N TYR A 36 53.70 64.95 13.69
CA TYR A 36 54.66 65.37 14.73
C TYR A 36 56.00 65.86 14.14
N LEU A 37 56.29 65.51 12.89
CA LEU A 37 57.47 65.98 12.17
C LEU A 37 57.25 67.44 11.74
N ARG A 38 58.19 68.33 12.10
CA ARG A 38 58.13 69.75 11.71
C ARG A 38 58.24 69.84 10.18
N ALA A 39 57.23 70.41 9.53
CA ALA A 39 57.21 70.57 8.08
C ALA A 39 58.46 71.35 7.60
N PRO A 40 59.25 70.82 6.65
CA PRO A 40 60.46 71.49 6.17
C PRO A 40 60.17 72.70 5.26
N SER A 41 58.92 72.90 4.80
CA SER A 41 58.48 74.09 4.07
C SER A 41 56.98 74.35 4.23
N ASP A 42 56.53 75.61 4.05
CA ASP A 42 55.13 76.06 4.14
C ASP A 42 54.17 75.30 3.19
N PHE A 43 54.70 74.67 2.15
CA PHE A 43 53.92 73.84 1.23
C PHE A 43 53.41 72.54 1.89
N TYR A 44 54.09 72.06 2.93
CA TYR A 44 53.71 70.87 3.70
C TYR A 44 52.96 71.21 5.00
N ASP A 45 52.62 72.48 5.23
CA ASP A 45 51.80 72.87 6.38
C ASP A 45 50.33 72.49 6.11
N VAL A 46 49.83 71.54 6.91
CA VAL A 46 48.50 70.97 6.72
C VAL A 46 47.50 71.74 7.57
N GLY A 47 46.61 72.51 6.94
CA GLY A 47 45.59 73.32 7.62
C GLY A 47 44.46 72.52 8.31
N TYR A 48 44.50 71.18 8.28
CA TYR A 48 43.50 70.31 8.88
C TYR A 48 43.98 69.76 10.23
N LYS A 49 43.07 69.71 11.21
CA LYS A 49 43.37 69.07 12.50
C LYS A 49 43.50 67.56 12.30
N ILE A 50 44.50 66.96 12.94
CA ILE A 50 44.73 65.51 12.94
C ILE A 50 43.48 64.70 13.34
N SER A 51 42.68 65.22 14.26
CA SER A 51 41.42 64.60 14.69
C SER A 51 40.40 64.47 13.55
N SER A 52 40.35 65.44 12.63
CA SER A 52 39.43 65.42 11.49
C SER A 52 39.82 64.37 10.44
N ILE A 53 41.13 64.21 10.16
CA ILE A 53 41.61 63.21 9.19
C ILE A 53 41.48 61.77 9.72
N LEU A 54 41.80 61.56 11.00
CA LEU A 54 41.58 60.25 11.66
C LEU A 54 40.09 59.90 11.74
N GLY A 55 39.24 60.89 12.03
CA GLY A 55 37.78 60.71 12.04
C GLY A 55 37.22 60.33 10.68
N TYR A 56 37.68 60.97 9.60
CA TYR A 56 37.31 60.62 8.24
C TYR A 56 37.74 59.19 7.87
N TYR A 57 38.98 58.80 8.21
CA TYR A 57 39.48 57.44 7.98
C TYR A 57 38.62 56.38 8.69
N GLY A 58 38.28 56.63 9.97
CA GLY A 58 37.39 55.76 10.74
C GLY A 58 36.01 55.63 10.09
N ALA A 59 35.40 56.75 9.68
CA ALA A 59 34.09 56.75 9.04
C ALA A 59 34.06 55.96 7.72
N VAL A 60 35.08 56.14 6.87
CA VAL A 60 35.20 55.39 5.60
C VAL A 60 35.38 53.89 5.87
N LEU A 61 36.18 53.53 6.86
CA LEU A 61 36.43 52.13 7.22
C LEU A 61 35.17 51.45 7.79
N THR A 62 34.40 52.16 8.62
CA THR A 62 33.09 51.70 9.11
C THR A 62 32.09 51.57 7.97
N PHE A 63 32.07 52.50 7.01
CA PHE A 63 31.20 52.41 5.84
C PHE A 63 31.54 51.17 4.98
N ILE A 64 32.81 50.93 4.69
CA ILE A 64 33.24 49.74 3.94
C ILE A 64 32.89 48.46 4.70
N GLY A 65 33.10 48.43 6.02
CA GLY A 65 32.75 47.30 6.86
C GLY A 65 31.25 46.99 6.82
N THR A 66 30.40 48.01 7.02
CA THR A 66 28.94 47.85 7.01
C THR A 66 28.39 47.44 5.65
N VAL A 67 28.87 48.02 4.55
CA VAL A 67 28.49 47.61 3.19
C VAL A 67 28.90 46.16 2.92
N SER A 68 30.12 45.79 3.31
CA SER A 68 30.61 44.41 3.14
C SER A 68 29.79 43.41 3.94
N LEU A 69 29.47 43.72 5.19
CA LEU A 69 28.58 42.90 6.03
C LEU A 69 27.20 42.77 5.39
N GLY A 70 26.61 43.86 4.91
CA GLY A 70 25.31 43.83 4.24
C GLY A 70 25.28 42.89 3.03
N ILE A 71 26.30 42.95 2.18
CA ILE A 71 26.42 42.06 1.01
C ILE A 71 26.56 40.60 1.46
N ILE A 72 27.39 40.32 2.48
CA ILE A 72 27.57 38.96 3.01
C ILE A 72 26.25 38.42 3.59
N THR A 73 25.52 39.23 4.35
CA THR A 73 24.23 38.84 4.95
C THR A 73 23.21 38.52 3.87
N VAL A 74 23.08 39.35 2.83
CA VAL A 74 22.16 39.09 1.71
C VAL A 74 22.53 37.79 0.99
N TYR A 75 23.82 37.57 0.72
CA TYR A 75 24.29 36.34 0.07
C TYR A 75 24.02 35.09 0.92
N GLN A 76 24.31 35.16 2.23
CA GLN A 76 24.04 34.05 3.16
C GLN A 76 22.55 33.73 3.25
N ASN A 77 21.70 34.75 3.33
CA ASN A 77 20.24 34.56 3.33
C ASN A 77 19.77 33.89 2.04
N TYR A 78 20.23 34.35 0.88
CA TYR A 78 19.87 33.75 -0.40
C TYR A 78 20.22 32.27 -0.48
N VAL A 79 21.47 31.91 -0.13
CA VAL A 79 21.92 30.51 -0.11
C VAL A 79 21.15 29.67 0.90
N SER A 80 20.83 30.23 2.07
CA SER A 80 20.03 29.56 3.10
C SER A 80 18.63 29.24 2.58
N HIS A 81 17.95 30.22 1.97
CA HIS A 81 16.63 30.03 1.38
C HIS A 81 16.59 28.94 0.31
N GLN A 82 17.60 28.87 -0.56
CA GLN A 82 17.67 27.81 -1.58
C GLN A 82 17.76 26.42 -0.95
N LYS A 83 18.64 26.23 0.04
CA LYS A 83 18.78 24.96 0.74
C LYS A 83 17.52 24.57 1.50
N THR A 84 16.87 25.53 2.16
CA THR A 84 15.59 25.29 2.85
C THR A 84 14.50 24.85 1.88
N ASN A 85 14.42 25.44 0.69
CA ASN A 85 13.44 25.04 -0.32
C ASN A 85 13.67 23.62 -0.84
N GLU A 86 14.92 23.23 -1.06
CA GLU A 86 15.26 21.85 -1.45
C GLU A 86 14.88 20.85 -0.37
N ILE A 87 15.21 21.13 0.90
CA ILE A 87 14.84 20.29 2.04
C ILE A 87 13.32 20.17 2.14
N ASN A 88 12.58 21.28 2.05
CA ASN A 88 11.12 21.29 2.12
C ASN A 88 10.49 20.48 0.98
N LYS A 89 11.07 20.52 -0.22
CA LYS A 89 10.60 19.71 -1.35
C LYS A 89 10.83 18.22 -1.07
N LEU A 90 12.02 17.84 -0.60
CA LEU A 90 12.35 16.46 -0.26
C LEU A 90 11.47 15.91 0.88
N THR A 91 11.22 16.69 1.93
CA THR A 91 10.34 16.27 3.03
C THR A 91 8.90 16.09 2.56
N LEU A 92 8.40 16.97 1.70
CA LEU A 92 7.07 16.84 1.11
C LEU A 92 6.94 15.61 0.20
N GLU A 93 7.96 15.31 -0.61
CA GLU A 93 8.00 14.09 -1.42
C GLU A 93 8.04 12.82 -0.55
N LEU A 94 8.82 12.83 0.53
CA LEU A 94 8.86 11.72 1.50
C LEU A 94 7.51 11.52 2.19
N GLN A 95 6.87 12.60 2.65
CA GLN A 95 5.54 12.54 3.27
C GLN A 95 4.49 11.96 2.31
N LYS A 96 4.47 12.42 1.06
CA LYS A 96 3.56 11.87 0.03
C LYS A 96 3.80 10.39 -0.22
N LYS A 97 5.06 9.97 -0.34
CA LYS A 97 5.40 8.55 -0.51
C LYS A 97 5.01 7.71 0.71
N SER A 98 5.24 8.20 1.93
CA SER A 98 4.81 7.48 3.14
C SER A 98 3.30 7.36 3.24
N MET A 99 2.56 8.40 2.85
CA MET A 99 1.09 8.37 2.85
C MET A 99 0.56 7.34 1.84
N ALA A 100 1.07 7.36 0.60
CA ALA A 100 0.70 6.38 -0.42
C ALA A 100 1.04 4.94 0.01
N MET A 101 2.20 4.72 0.66
CA MET A 101 2.54 3.41 1.21
C MET A 101 1.62 2.97 2.35
N ALA A 102 1.17 3.90 3.20
CA ALA A 102 0.23 3.61 4.29
C ALA A 102 -1.15 3.23 3.75
N GLU A 103 -1.65 3.96 2.74
CA GLU A 103 -2.90 3.64 2.04
C GLU A 103 -2.84 2.24 1.40
N GLN A 104 -1.76 1.93 0.68
CA GLN A 104 -1.57 0.60 0.10
C GLN A 104 -1.52 -0.52 1.14
N ARG A 105 -0.94 -0.26 2.32
CA ARG A 105 -0.94 -1.24 3.43
C ARG A 105 -2.34 -1.45 3.98
N TYR A 106 -3.07 -0.37 4.20
CA TYR A 106 -4.45 -0.42 4.69
C TYR A 106 -5.37 -1.19 3.74
N GLU A 107 -5.28 -0.92 2.42
CA GLU A 107 -6.06 -1.66 1.42
C GLU A 107 -5.71 -3.15 1.39
N LYS A 108 -4.42 -3.50 1.47
CA LYS A 108 -3.96 -4.90 1.53
C LYS A 108 -4.45 -5.60 2.79
N GLU A 109 -4.43 -4.91 3.93
CA GLU A 109 -4.91 -5.44 5.21
C GLU A 109 -6.42 -5.69 5.15
N LYS A 110 -7.19 -4.72 4.65
CA LYS A 110 -8.63 -4.88 4.42
C LYS A 110 -8.94 -6.06 3.50
N LEU A 111 -8.20 -6.21 2.40
CA LEU A 111 -8.36 -7.36 1.49
C LEU A 111 -8.00 -8.69 2.17
N ASN A 112 -6.94 -8.69 2.98
CA ASN A 112 -6.54 -9.87 3.75
C ASN A 112 -7.57 -10.23 4.82
N GLU A 113 -8.18 -9.26 5.50
CA GLU A 113 -9.26 -9.49 6.45
C GLU A 113 -10.47 -10.10 5.77
N VAL A 114 -10.89 -9.58 4.61
CA VAL A 114 -11.98 -10.16 3.82
C VAL A 114 -11.64 -11.60 3.43
N LYS A 115 -10.43 -11.87 2.93
CA LYS A 115 -10.01 -13.24 2.57
C LYS A 115 -9.95 -14.18 3.77
N LYS A 116 -9.48 -13.70 4.92
CA LYS A 116 -9.38 -14.48 6.16
C LYS A 116 -10.77 -14.81 6.72
N ASN A 117 -11.72 -13.89 6.56
CA ASN A 117 -13.08 -14.01 7.07
C ASN A 117 -14.07 -14.54 6.02
N THR A 118 -13.59 -15.07 4.88
CA THR A 118 -14.45 -15.73 3.91
C THR A 118 -14.59 -17.21 4.30
N PRO A 119 -15.82 -17.73 4.49
CA PRO A 119 -16.04 -19.14 4.76
C PRO A 119 -15.53 -20.04 3.64
N LYS A 120 -15.08 -21.23 4.01
CA LYS A 120 -14.59 -22.26 3.10
C LYS A 120 -15.19 -23.59 3.50
N PHE A 121 -15.62 -24.33 2.49
CA PHE A 121 -16.34 -25.58 2.67
C PHE A 121 -15.68 -26.70 1.88
N GLU A 122 -15.71 -27.89 2.46
CA GLU A 122 -15.38 -29.14 1.80
C GLU A 122 -16.66 -29.99 1.80
N ILE A 123 -17.10 -30.45 0.62
CA ILE A 123 -18.32 -31.23 0.47
C ILE A 123 -17.98 -32.58 -0.16
N LYS A 124 -18.52 -33.66 0.40
CA LYS A 124 -18.35 -35.03 -0.11
C LYS A 124 -19.65 -35.79 -0.07
N ASN A 125 -19.83 -36.74 -0.99
CA ASN A 125 -20.97 -37.64 -0.93
C ASN A 125 -20.81 -38.62 0.23
N LYS A 126 -21.86 -38.77 1.03
CA LYS A 126 -21.86 -39.72 2.16
C LYS A 126 -22.56 -41.02 1.79
N SER A 127 -23.73 -40.92 1.19
CA SER A 127 -24.53 -42.06 0.75
C SER A 127 -25.58 -41.60 -0.24
N SER A 128 -26.11 -42.55 -1.01
CA SER A 128 -27.32 -42.36 -1.79
C SER A 128 -28.06 -43.69 -1.88
N ASN A 129 -29.33 -43.63 -2.25
CA ASN A 129 -30.02 -44.79 -2.78
C ASN A 129 -29.59 -45.01 -4.25
N GLY A 130 -30.08 -46.08 -4.87
CA GLY A 130 -29.76 -46.41 -6.27
C GLY A 130 -29.96 -45.21 -7.21
N HIS A 131 -29.04 -45.05 -8.17
CA HIS A 131 -29.00 -43.93 -9.11
C HIS A 131 -29.12 -42.55 -8.46
N TYR A 132 -28.35 -42.34 -7.38
CA TYR A 132 -28.25 -41.06 -6.66
C TYR A 132 -29.59 -40.54 -6.10
N MET A 133 -30.61 -41.38 -5.98
CA MET A 133 -31.87 -41.01 -5.31
C MET A 133 -31.61 -40.71 -3.83
N ASN A 134 -32.28 -39.69 -3.28
CA ASN A 134 -32.13 -39.26 -1.89
C ASN A 134 -30.66 -39.08 -1.46
N LEU A 135 -29.90 -38.28 -2.23
CA LEU A 135 -28.47 -38.07 -2.00
C LEU A 135 -28.22 -37.45 -0.62
N GLN A 136 -27.20 -37.95 0.09
CA GLN A 136 -26.68 -37.35 1.31
C GLN A 136 -25.26 -36.86 1.06
N ALA A 137 -25.00 -35.59 1.37
CA ALA A 137 -23.67 -35.01 1.34
C ALA A 137 -23.23 -34.59 2.75
N GLU A 138 -21.94 -34.69 3.03
CA GLU A 138 -21.31 -34.14 4.22
C GLU A 138 -20.69 -32.78 3.87
N LEU A 139 -21.20 -31.71 4.48
CA LEU A 139 -20.67 -30.35 4.40
C LEU A 139 -19.77 -30.11 5.61
N LYS A 140 -18.47 -29.92 5.38
CA LYS A 140 -17.50 -29.59 6.43
C LYS A 140 -17.07 -28.13 6.34
N ASN A 141 -17.09 -27.43 7.46
CA ASN A 141 -16.47 -26.11 7.56
C ASN A 141 -14.95 -26.26 7.71
N VAL A 142 -14.19 -25.86 6.70
CA VAL A 142 -12.71 -25.88 6.71
C VAL A 142 -12.10 -24.51 6.94
N SER A 143 -12.94 -23.50 7.22
CA SER A 143 -12.49 -22.16 7.60
C SER A 143 -12.29 -22.04 9.11
N ASN A 144 -11.57 -20.99 9.52
CA ASN A 144 -11.32 -20.69 10.93
C ASN A 144 -12.43 -19.82 11.55
N ILE A 145 -13.56 -19.67 10.88
CA ILE A 145 -14.69 -18.86 11.33
C ILE A 145 -15.93 -19.71 11.51
N ILE A 146 -16.80 -19.30 12.42
CA ILE A 146 -18.11 -19.92 12.59
C ILE A 146 -19.01 -19.42 11.47
N VAL A 147 -19.80 -20.33 10.89
CA VAL A 147 -20.85 -20.01 9.93
C VAL A 147 -22.20 -20.44 10.47
N SER A 148 -23.22 -19.64 10.19
CA SER A 148 -24.60 -19.88 10.60
C SER A 148 -25.56 -19.76 9.42
N GLY A 149 -26.83 -20.08 9.64
CA GLY A 149 -27.90 -19.87 8.66
C GLY A 149 -27.73 -20.67 7.37
N ILE A 150 -27.08 -21.83 7.40
CA ILE A 150 -26.87 -22.67 6.20
C ILE A 150 -28.24 -23.10 5.66
N LYS A 151 -28.57 -22.63 4.46
CA LYS A 151 -29.84 -22.91 3.78
C LYS A 151 -29.60 -23.23 2.32
N SER A 152 -30.25 -24.28 1.84
CA SER A 152 -30.24 -24.61 0.42
C SER A 152 -31.07 -23.60 -0.37
N VAL A 153 -30.57 -23.20 -1.54
CA VAL A 153 -31.26 -22.34 -2.50
C VAL A 153 -31.83 -23.18 -3.64
N SER A 154 -31.00 -24.02 -4.28
CA SER A 154 -31.44 -24.95 -5.32
C SER A 154 -30.51 -26.15 -5.42
N LEU A 155 -31.03 -27.29 -5.89
CA LEU A 155 -30.23 -28.41 -6.37
C LEU A 155 -30.72 -28.73 -7.78
N ASP A 156 -29.84 -28.51 -8.75
CA ASP A 156 -30.14 -28.67 -10.18
C ASP A 156 -29.21 -29.73 -10.76
N VAL A 157 -29.77 -30.67 -11.52
CA VAL A 157 -28.99 -31.73 -12.20
C VAL A 157 -29.08 -31.52 -13.69
N TYR A 158 -27.92 -31.44 -14.35
CA TYR A 158 -27.78 -31.21 -15.78
C TYR A 158 -27.28 -32.48 -16.48
N ASP A 159 -27.82 -32.74 -17.66
CA ASP A 159 -27.30 -33.74 -18.61
C ASP A 159 -26.17 -33.15 -19.46
N ASN A 160 -25.52 -33.98 -20.28
CA ASN A 160 -24.47 -33.59 -21.23
C ASN A 160 -24.91 -32.48 -22.22
N THR A 161 -26.22 -32.34 -22.45
CA THR A 161 -26.83 -31.30 -23.29
C THR A 161 -27.11 -30.00 -22.54
N SER A 162 -26.74 -29.93 -21.26
CA SER A 162 -27.10 -28.83 -20.33
C SER A 162 -28.60 -28.65 -20.11
N ALA A 163 -29.41 -29.65 -20.45
CA ALA A 163 -30.83 -29.69 -20.09
C ALA A 163 -31.00 -30.12 -18.62
N ILE A 164 -31.92 -29.48 -17.90
CA ILE A 164 -32.23 -29.84 -16.51
C ILE A 164 -32.96 -31.19 -16.50
N VAL A 165 -32.34 -32.18 -15.87
CA VAL A 165 -32.86 -33.54 -15.70
C VAL A 165 -33.80 -33.60 -14.51
N THR A 166 -33.43 -32.96 -13.40
CA THR A 166 -34.26 -32.88 -12.20
C THR A 166 -33.83 -31.72 -11.31
N THR A 167 -34.75 -31.30 -10.44
CA THR A 167 -34.53 -30.33 -9.38
C THR A 167 -34.99 -30.96 -8.06
N SER A 168 -34.22 -30.85 -6.98
CA SER A 168 -34.67 -31.40 -5.68
C SER A 168 -35.88 -30.65 -5.14
N HIS A 169 -36.85 -31.40 -4.62
CA HIS A 169 -38.09 -30.85 -4.06
C HIS A 169 -37.93 -30.38 -2.61
N GLU A 170 -36.92 -30.89 -1.88
CA GLU A 170 -36.68 -30.54 -0.48
C GLU A 170 -35.23 -30.84 -0.08
N VAL A 171 -34.54 -29.86 0.50
CA VAL A 171 -33.18 -30.04 1.04
C VAL A 171 -33.20 -29.76 2.53
N ARG A 172 -32.82 -30.75 3.34
CA ARG A 172 -32.78 -30.65 4.80
C ARG A 172 -31.33 -30.63 5.28
N SER A 173 -30.99 -29.62 6.06
CA SER A 173 -29.75 -29.61 6.83
C SER A 173 -30.06 -30.00 8.27
N LYS A 174 -29.31 -30.95 8.83
CA LYS A 174 -29.43 -31.30 10.26
C LYS A 174 -28.87 -30.22 11.19
N GLU A 175 -27.92 -29.42 10.70
CA GLU A 175 -27.32 -28.35 11.48
C GLU A 175 -27.42 -27.00 10.75
N SER A 176 -27.80 -25.96 11.49
CA SER A 176 -27.92 -24.61 10.95
C SER A 176 -26.63 -23.80 11.10
N SER A 177 -25.67 -24.28 11.88
CA SER A 177 -24.41 -23.59 12.18
C SER A 177 -23.27 -24.59 12.29
N LEU A 178 -22.09 -24.22 11.78
CA LEU A 178 -20.88 -25.05 11.81
C LEU A 178 -19.69 -24.25 12.35
N SER A 179 -19.08 -24.73 13.43
CA SER A 179 -17.80 -24.21 13.91
C SER A 179 -16.65 -24.70 13.02
N PRO A 180 -15.44 -24.14 13.17
CA PRO A 180 -14.26 -24.61 12.45
C PRO A 180 -14.02 -26.12 12.64
N GLY A 181 -14.05 -26.88 11.55
CA GLY A 181 -13.86 -28.33 11.54
C GLY A 181 -15.14 -29.17 11.68
N ASP A 182 -16.26 -28.55 12.07
CA ASP A 182 -17.55 -29.22 12.22
C ASP A 182 -18.14 -29.65 10.88
N LYS A 183 -19.07 -30.60 10.94
CA LYS A 183 -19.68 -31.27 9.78
C LYS A 183 -21.19 -31.32 9.90
N ALA A 184 -21.89 -30.87 8.86
CA ALA A 184 -23.33 -31.06 8.70
C ALA A 184 -23.60 -32.17 7.67
N ILE A 185 -24.66 -32.93 7.90
CA ILE A 185 -25.22 -33.82 6.87
C ILE A 185 -26.36 -33.07 6.19
N ILE A 186 -26.26 -32.99 4.86
CA ILE A 186 -27.24 -32.40 3.97
C ILE A 186 -27.96 -33.52 3.24
N GLU A 187 -29.28 -33.57 3.41
CA GLU A 187 -30.14 -34.59 2.82
C GLU A 187 -30.95 -33.95 1.69
N PHE A 188 -30.66 -34.38 0.46
CA PHE A 188 -31.39 -33.98 -0.74
C PHE A 188 -32.48 -35.00 -1.00
N HIS A 189 -33.73 -34.55 -1.09
CA HIS A 189 -34.84 -35.40 -1.51
C HIS A 189 -35.04 -35.19 -3.01
N ASN A 190 -34.39 -36.05 -3.80
CA ASN A 190 -34.40 -36.01 -5.25
C ASN A 190 -34.85 -37.36 -5.82
N ASP A 191 -35.51 -37.28 -6.97
CA ASP A 191 -35.90 -38.47 -7.73
C ASP A 191 -34.69 -39.26 -8.24
N GLU A 192 -34.94 -40.52 -8.58
CA GLU A 192 -33.95 -41.41 -9.18
C GLU A 192 -33.45 -40.87 -10.53
N LEU A 193 -32.13 -40.72 -10.69
CA LEU A 193 -31.50 -40.20 -11.91
C LEU A 193 -31.44 -41.28 -12.99
N ARG A 194 -32.58 -41.53 -13.64
CA ARG A 194 -32.73 -42.53 -14.71
C ARG A 194 -33.39 -41.98 -15.96
N SER A 195 -32.95 -42.48 -17.12
CA SER A 195 -33.66 -42.26 -18.37
C SER A 195 -34.90 -43.16 -18.42
N LYS A 196 -36.06 -42.57 -18.65
CA LYS A 196 -37.32 -43.30 -18.88
C LYS A 196 -37.50 -43.50 -20.38
N LYS A 197 -36.93 -44.55 -20.96
CA LYS A 197 -37.22 -44.96 -22.34
C LYS A 197 -38.33 -45.99 -22.38
N VAL A 198 -39.24 -45.85 -23.33
CA VAL A 198 -40.26 -46.85 -23.62
C VAL A 198 -39.89 -47.50 -24.94
N GLU A 199 -39.51 -48.78 -24.90
CA GLU A 199 -39.18 -49.55 -26.09
C GLU A 199 -40.06 -50.81 -26.10
N SER A 200 -40.79 -51.01 -27.21
CA SER A 200 -41.69 -52.16 -27.41
C SER A 200 -42.70 -52.40 -26.26
N GLY A 201 -43.29 -51.33 -25.71
CA GLY A 201 -44.29 -51.40 -24.64
C GLY A 201 -43.74 -51.76 -23.25
N ARG A 202 -42.42 -51.96 -23.11
CA ARG A 202 -41.74 -52.13 -21.83
C ARG A 202 -41.00 -50.85 -21.46
N LYS A 203 -41.12 -50.42 -20.21
CA LYS A 203 -40.29 -49.35 -19.65
C LYS A 203 -38.90 -49.92 -19.42
N ILE A 204 -37.92 -49.42 -20.16
CA ILE A 204 -36.50 -49.75 -19.95
C ILE A 204 -35.90 -48.59 -19.17
N ASN A 205 -35.41 -48.90 -17.98
CA ASN A 205 -34.74 -47.94 -17.11
C ASN A 205 -33.24 -48.01 -17.42
N GLU A 206 -32.72 -47.03 -18.15
CA GLU A 206 -31.29 -46.90 -18.43
C GLU A 206 -30.63 -45.92 -17.46
N SER A 207 -29.34 -46.16 -17.15
CA SER A 207 -28.55 -45.18 -16.40
C SER A 207 -28.32 -43.94 -17.27
N LEU A 208 -28.38 -42.78 -16.63
CA LEU A 208 -27.89 -41.54 -17.21
C LEU A 208 -26.37 -41.50 -17.08
N LEU A 209 -25.73 -41.00 -18.13
CA LEU A 209 -24.29 -40.83 -18.23
C LEU A 209 -23.96 -39.34 -18.24
N ASP A 210 -22.79 -38.99 -17.75
CA ASP A 210 -22.19 -37.66 -17.91
C ASP A 210 -23.07 -36.52 -17.36
N LEU A 211 -23.41 -36.63 -16.08
CA LEU A 211 -24.28 -35.70 -15.35
C LEU A 211 -23.47 -34.72 -14.50
N THR A 212 -23.99 -33.51 -14.34
CA THR A 212 -23.44 -32.52 -13.41
C THR A 212 -24.51 -32.10 -12.40
N ILE A 213 -24.23 -32.34 -11.12
CA ILE A 213 -25.06 -31.90 -10.00
C ILE A 213 -24.53 -30.56 -9.50
N ILE A 214 -25.43 -29.58 -9.38
CA ILE A 214 -25.13 -28.25 -8.88
C ILE A 214 -26.00 -27.98 -7.66
N TRP A 215 -25.36 -27.76 -6.52
CA TRP A 215 -26.02 -27.32 -5.29
C TRP A 215 -25.68 -25.86 -4.99
N SER A 216 -26.69 -25.00 -5.01
CA SER A 216 -26.57 -23.60 -4.59
C SER A 216 -27.08 -23.46 -3.16
N PHE A 217 -26.29 -22.85 -2.28
CA PHE A 217 -26.66 -22.62 -0.89
C PHE A 217 -26.19 -21.26 -0.38
N GLN A 218 -26.81 -20.78 0.68
CA GLN A 218 -26.42 -19.57 1.39
C GLN A 218 -25.97 -19.90 2.81
N CYS A 219 -25.10 -19.07 3.36
CA CYS A 219 -24.74 -19.06 4.77
C CYS A 219 -24.48 -17.62 5.24
N GLU A 220 -24.43 -17.44 6.55
CA GLU A 220 -24.06 -16.19 7.19
C GLU A 220 -22.66 -16.32 7.80
N ASP A 221 -21.85 -15.27 7.64
CA ASP A 221 -20.55 -15.17 8.31
C ASP A 221 -20.71 -14.74 9.79
N GLN A 222 -19.60 -14.69 10.52
CA GLN A 222 -19.55 -14.25 11.91
C GLN A 222 -20.00 -12.79 12.14
N PHE A 223 -20.14 -11.99 11.08
CA PHE A 223 -20.61 -10.61 11.11
C PHE A 223 -22.08 -10.47 10.68
N GLY A 224 -22.75 -11.58 10.34
CA GLY A 224 -24.12 -11.62 9.87
C GLY A 224 -24.30 -11.29 8.38
N ASN A 225 -23.23 -11.26 7.58
CA ASN A 225 -23.35 -11.07 6.13
C ASN A 225 -23.77 -12.39 5.47
N THR A 226 -24.83 -12.34 4.67
CA THR A 226 -25.24 -13.49 3.84
C THR A 226 -24.32 -13.65 2.63
N LEU A 227 -23.78 -14.84 2.46
CA LEU A 227 -22.89 -15.23 1.38
C LEU A 227 -23.51 -16.41 0.62
N TYR A 228 -23.32 -16.43 -0.70
CA TYR A 228 -23.84 -17.47 -1.58
C TYR A 228 -22.71 -18.33 -2.12
N PHE A 229 -22.96 -19.63 -2.21
CA PHE A 229 -22.02 -20.62 -2.67
C PHE A 229 -22.69 -21.56 -3.67
N LYS A 230 -21.88 -22.04 -4.61
CA LYS A 230 -22.25 -23.03 -5.60
C LYS A 230 -21.27 -24.20 -5.48
N ALA A 231 -21.80 -25.39 -5.23
CA ALA A 231 -21.04 -26.63 -5.19
C ALA A 231 -21.38 -27.46 -6.43
N GLU A 232 -20.36 -27.94 -7.14
CA GLU A 232 -20.50 -28.69 -8.38
C GLU A 232 -19.90 -30.09 -8.23
N PHE A 233 -20.61 -31.09 -8.72
CA PHE A 233 -20.18 -32.48 -8.68
C PHE A 233 -20.52 -33.19 -9.98
N HIS A 234 -19.50 -33.80 -10.59
CA HIS A 234 -19.61 -34.48 -11.87
C HIS A 234 -19.73 -36.00 -11.69
N ILE A 235 -20.61 -36.62 -12.46
CA ILE A 235 -20.95 -38.04 -12.40
C ILE A 235 -20.86 -38.64 -13.81
N GLU A 236 -19.91 -39.55 -14.02
CA GLU A 236 -19.76 -40.26 -15.29
C GLU A 236 -20.93 -41.24 -15.57
N ASP A 237 -21.40 -41.95 -14.54
CA ASP A 237 -22.49 -42.93 -14.65
C ASP A 237 -23.33 -42.93 -13.37
N SER A 238 -24.61 -42.57 -13.49
CA SER A 238 -25.57 -42.58 -12.39
C SER A 238 -25.65 -43.91 -11.65
N LYS A 239 -25.33 -45.05 -12.29
CA LYS A 239 -25.38 -46.37 -11.65
C LYS A 239 -24.28 -46.59 -10.60
N LYS A 240 -23.16 -45.85 -10.70
CA LYS A 240 -22.00 -46.02 -9.84
C LYS A 240 -21.94 -44.87 -8.84
N PHE A 241 -21.98 -45.20 -7.56
CA PHE A 241 -21.75 -44.21 -6.52
C PHE A 241 -20.27 -43.83 -6.47
N VAL A 242 -20.01 -42.53 -6.55
CA VAL A 242 -18.68 -41.93 -6.50
C VAL A 242 -18.55 -41.09 -5.22
N ASP A 243 -17.60 -41.48 -4.37
CA ASP A 243 -17.17 -40.74 -3.19
C ASP A 243 -16.09 -39.71 -3.61
N GLY A 244 -16.54 -38.64 -4.27
CA GLY A 244 -15.68 -37.55 -4.74
C GLY A 244 -16.00 -36.23 -4.05
N PRO A 245 -15.01 -35.32 -3.92
CA PRO A 245 -15.25 -33.97 -3.43
C PRO A 245 -16.03 -33.15 -4.46
N TRP A 246 -16.87 -32.24 -3.97
CA TRP A 246 -17.54 -31.26 -4.82
C TRP A 246 -16.66 -30.01 -4.93
N GLU A 247 -16.66 -29.38 -6.09
CA GLU A 247 -16.00 -28.10 -6.31
C GLU A 247 -16.88 -26.97 -5.78
N VAL A 248 -16.45 -26.31 -4.70
CA VAL A 248 -17.23 -25.23 -4.06
C VAL A 248 -16.66 -23.86 -4.43
N GLN A 249 -17.50 -22.99 -4.97
CA GLN A 249 -17.15 -21.63 -5.34
C GLN A 249 -18.11 -20.63 -4.67
N LYS A 250 -17.56 -19.51 -4.20
CA LYS A 250 -18.36 -18.38 -3.73
C LYS A 250 -18.95 -17.66 -4.94
N VAL A 251 -20.24 -17.34 -4.89
CA VAL A 251 -20.96 -16.58 -5.91
C VAL A 251 -21.32 -15.20 -5.32
N GLY A 252 -20.79 -14.13 -5.90
CA GLY A 252 -20.95 -12.75 -5.39
C GLY A 252 -19.67 -12.14 -4.85
#